data_AF-A0A3N5PUW8-F1
#
_entry.id   AF-A0A3N5PUW8-F1
#
_cell.length_a   1.000
_cell.length_b   1.000
_cell.length_c   1.000
_cell.angle_alpha   90.00
_cell.angle_beta   90.00
_cell.angle_gamma   90.00
#
_symmetry.space_group_name_H-M   'P 1'
#
loop_
_entity.id
_entity.type
_entity.pdbx_description
1 polymer ?
#
loop_
_entity_poly.entity_id
_entity_poly.type
_entity_poly.pdbx_seq_one_letter_code
_entity_poly.pdbx_strand_id
1 'polypeptide(L)'
;MRLFVVVISLITSIVWAEQVSAQTLVNQGATITITGGATFFVSGHTEIHAGRIDALDLSRVTFDGNVHILTGGLYFFRDARGRISGDMRIDLQGTCWRYKPGVLTVEGTIYNDGQLNNDGEINIGKP
;
A
#
# COMPACT_ATOMS: atom_id res chain seq x y z
N MET A 1 44.42 28.46 -13.45
CA MET A 1 43.91 27.31 -14.23
C MET A 1 43.71 26.00 -13.45
N ARG A 2 44.34 25.79 -12.28
CA ARG A 2 44.16 24.54 -11.49
C ARG A 2 42.96 24.55 -10.53
N LEU A 3 42.45 25.72 -10.14
CA LEU A 3 41.32 25.86 -9.21
C LEU A 3 39.94 25.62 -9.88
N PHE A 4 39.83 25.86 -11.19
CA PHE A 4 38.56 25.74 -11.93
C PHE A 4 38.16 24.28 -12.22
N VAL A 5 39.13 23.37 -12.27
CA VAL A 5 38.87 21.96 -12.62
C VAL A 5 38.24 21.19 -11.44
N VAL A 6 38.56 21.56 -10.20
CA VAL A 6 38.07 20.85 -9.00
C VAL A 6 36.61 21.18 -8.67
N VAL A 7 36.14 22.38 -9.02
CA VAL A 7 34.75 22.79 -8.75
C VAL A 7 33.76 22.09 -9.67
N ILE A 8 34.16 21.80 -10.92
CA ILE A 8 33.28 21.16 -11.91
C ILE A 8 33.08 19.66 -11.62
N SER A 9 34.10 18.98 -11.07
CA SER A 9 33.99 17.56 -10.69
C SER A 9 33.19 17.32 -9.41
N LEU A 10 33.05 18.31 -8.52
CA LEU A 10 32.23 18.17 -7.31
C LEU A 10 30.72 18.40 -7.58
N ILE A 11 30.39 19.25 -8.57
CA ILE A 11 29.00 19.54 -8.94
C ILE A 11 28.38 18.37 -9.72
N THR A 12 29.18 17.62 -10.49
CA THR A 12 28.69 16.49 -11.30
C THR A 12 28.35 15.24 -10.46
N SER A 13 28.90 15.10 -9.25
CA SER A 13 28.56 14.01 -8.31
C SER A 13 27.26 14.21 -7.52
N ILE A 14 26.66 15.39 -7.54
CA ILE A 14 25.43 15.70 -6.75
C ILE A 14 24.15 15.46 -7.56
N VAL A 15 24.25 15.30 -8.88
CA VAL A 15 23.07 15.22 -9.78
C VAL A 15 22.54 13.79 -9.97
N TRP A 16 23.22 12.78 -9.43
CA TRP A 16 22.72 11.41 -9.42
C TRP A 16 22.08 11.10 -8.07
N ALA A 17 21.07 11.90 -7.71
CA ALA A 17 20.06 11.41 -6.79
C ALA A 17 19.35 10.28 -7.52
N GLU A 18 19.81 9.04 -7.31
CA GLU A 18 19.12 7.86 -7.79
C GLU A 18 17.67 7.97 -7.32
N GLN A 19 16.76 8.08 -8.28
CA GLN A 19 15.34 7.88 -8.00
C GLN A 19 15.22 6.45 -7.48
N VAL A 20 15.17 6.32 -6.15
CA VAL A 20 14.86 5.05 -5.50
C VAL A 20 13.49 4.66 -6.03
N SER A 21 13.46 3.70 -6.95
CA SER A 21 12.23 3.18 -7.52
C SER A 21 11.38 2.69 -6.35
N ALA A 22 10.19 3.27 -6.19
CA ALA A 22 9.24 2.82 -5.18
C ALA A 22 9.01 1.33 -5.39
N GLN A 23 9.32 0.51 -4.38
CA GLN A 23 9.18 -0.94 -4.49
C GLN A 23 7.69 -1.28 -4.61
N THR A 24 7.35 -2.05 -5.64
CA THR A 24 5.96 -2.53 -5.81
C THR A 24 5.87 -3.96 -5.30
N LEU A 25 5.05 -4.19 -4.26
CA LEU A 25 4.65 -5.54 -3.88
C LEU A 25 3.61 -6.03 -4.89
N VAL A 26 3.90 -7.12 -5.60
CA VAL A 26 2.93 -7.73 -6.52
C VAL A 26 2.52 -9.10 -6.00
N ASN A 27 1.25 -9.24 -5.63
CA ASN A 27 0.66 -10.53 -5.28
C ASN A 27 0.04 -11.20 -6.51
N GLN A 28 0.68 -12.25 -7.00
CA GLN A 28 0.32 -12.99 -8.22
C GLN A 28 -0.61 -14.19 -7.97
N GLY A 29 -1.25 -14.30 -6.81
CA GLY A 29 -2.12 -15.45 -6.49
C GLY A 29 -1.95 -16.05 -5.10
N ALA A 30 -1.01 -15.55 -4.30
CA ALA A 30 -0.75 -16.05 -2.96
C ALA A 30 -1.80 -15.57 -1.96
N THR A 31 -1.99 -16.34 -0.89
CA THR A 31 -2.67 -15.86 0.33
C THR A 31 -1.59 -15.40 1.31
N ILE A 32 -1.53 -14.09 1.57
CA ILE A 32 -0.63 -13.49 2.55
C ILE A 32 -1.44 -13.26 3.82
N THR A 33 -1.09 -13.94 4.90
CA THR A 33 -1.79 -13.83 6.19
C THR A 33 -0.92 -13.13 7.22
N ILE A 34 -1.39 -11.99 7.72
CA ILE A 34 -0.76 -11.21 8.79
C ILE A 34 -1.58 -11.43 10.05
N THR A 35 -0.97 -11.98 11.11
CA THR A 35 -1.66 -12.36 12.34
C THR A 35 -0.77 -12.16 13.57
N GLY A 36 -1.28 -12.44 14.77
CA GLY A 36 -0.52 -12.39 16.02
C GLY A 36 -0.10 -10.98 16.42
N GLY A 37 -0.87 -9.95 16.04
CA GLY A 37 -0.50 -8.55 16.28
C GLY A 37 0.71 -8.08 15.47
N ALA A 38 1.13 -8.82 14.45
CA ALA A 38 2.28 -8.47 13.62
C ALA A 38 2.06 -7.15 12.86
N THR A 39 3.17 -6.48 12.55
CA THR A 39 3.18 -5.32 11.66
C THR A 39 3.72 -5.74 10.31
N PHE A 40 2.95 -5.45 9.26
CA PHE A 40 3.34 -5.60 7.86
C PHE A 40 3.45 -4.23 7.22
N PHE A 41 4.59 -3.96 6.58
CA PHE A 41 4.90 -2.67 5.99
C PHE A 41 5.39 -2.86 4.56
N VAL A 42 4.74 -2.18 3.61
CA VAL A 42 5.18 -2.10 2.21
C VAL A 42 5.65 -0.68 1.94
N SER A 43 6.92 -0.53 1.59
CA SER A 43 7.56 0.76 1.28
C SER A 43 7.34 1.17 -0.18
N GLY A 44 6.08 1.23 -0.61
CA GLY A 44 5.70 1.61 -1.97
C GLY A 44 4.34 1.07 -2.39
N HIS A 45 4.15 0.91 -3.71
CA HIS A 45 2.89 0.47 -4.30
C HIS A 45 2.61 -1.01 -3.99
N THR A 46 1.32 -1.37 -3.99
CA THR A 46 0.89 -2.76 -3.89
C THR A 46 -0.13 -3.08 -4.97
N GLU A 47 0.10 -4.17 -5.69
CA GLU A 47 -0.81 -4.69 -6.69
C GLU A 47 -1.23 -6.11 -6.32
N ILE A 48 -2.53 -6.36 -6.24
CA ILE A 48 -3.11 -7.68 -5.99
C ILE A 48 -3.73 -8.16 -7.30
N HIS A 49 -2.91 -8.81 -8.12
CA HIS A 49 -3.33 -9.37 -9.41
C HIS A 49 -4.26 -10.57 -9.19
N ALA A 50 -3.92 -11.42 -8.22
CA ALA A 50 -4.74 -12.55 -7.79
C ALA A 50 -4.44 -12.89 -6.31
N GLY A 51 -5.20 -13.83 -5.74
CA GLY A 51 -5.02 -14.27 -4.35
C GLY A 51 -5.58 -13.24 -3.37
N ARG A 52 -5.04 -13.17 -2.15
CA ARG A 52 -5.50 -12.22 -1.14
C ARG A 52 -4.46 -11.86 -0.09
N ILE A 53 -4.69 -10.71 0.55
CA ILE A 53 -3.97 -10.27 1.75
C ILE A 53 -4.98 -10.21 2.90
N ASP A 54 -4.76 -11.03 3.92
CA ASP A 54 -5.61 -11.15 5.10
C ASP A 54 -4.87 -10.57 6.31
N ALA A 55 -5.41 -9.50 6.90
CA ALA A 55 -4.96 -8.95 8.16
C ALA A 55 -5.90 -9.43 9.28
N LEU A 56 -5.38 -10.09 10.30
CA LEU A 56 -6.15 -10.64 11.42
C LEU A 56 -5.59 -10.16 12.76
N ASP A 57 -6.40 -10.27 13.82
CA ASP A 57 -5.99 -10.26 15.23
C ASP A 57 -4.94 -9.19 15.59
N LEU A 58 -5.41 -7.96 15.83
CA LEU A 58 -4.61 -6.78 16.20
C LEU A 58 -3.49 -6.39 15.23
N SER A 59 -3.36 -7.08 14.09
CA SER A 59 -2.30 -6.79 13.12
C SER A 59 -2.43 -5.38 12.55
N ARG A 60 -1.28 -4.84 12.13
CA ARG A 60 -1.16 -3.53 11.51
C ARG A 60 -0.55 -3.69 10.14
N VAL A 61 -1.26 -3.24 9.12
CA VAL A 61 -0.83 -3.32 7.73
C VAL A 61 -0.73 -1.91 7.19
N THR A 62 0.46 -1.52 6.74
CA THR A 62 0.71 -0.20 6.17
C THR A 62 1.23 -0.35 4.75
N PHE A 63 0.55 0.29 3.82
CA PHE A 63 0.97 0.46 2.44
C PHE A 63 1.39 1.91 2.24
N ASP A 64 2.69 2.15 2.08
CA ASP A 64 3.23 3.48 1.84
C ASP A 64 3.23 3.84 0.34
N GLY A 65 2.03 3.87 -0.22
CA GLY A 65 1.77 4.14 -1.63
C GLY A 65 0.36 3.75 -2.02
N ASN A 66 0.11 3.69 -3.32
CA ASN A 66 -1.16 3.24 -3.87
C ASN A 66 -1.37 1.73 -3.72
N VAL A 67 -2.61 1.31 -3.51
CA VAL A 67 -3.03 -0.10 -3.53
C VAL A 67 -3.99 -0.32 -4.70
N HIS A 68 -3.71 -1.30 -5.55
CA HIS A 68 -4.58 -1.68 -6.67
C HIS A 68 -4.97 -3.16 -6.57
N ILE A 69 -6.27 -3.43 -6.46
CA ILE A 69 -6.84 -4.78 -6.39
C ILE A 69 -7.51 -5.09 -7.73
N LEU A 70 -6.89 -5.98 -8.53
CA LEU A 70 -7.38 -6.30 -9.88
C LEU A 70 -8.44 -7.41 -9.83
N THR A 71 -8.06 -8.57 -9.28
CA THR A 71 -8.90 -9.79 -9.29
C THR A 71 -8.91 -10.54 -7.94
N GLY A 72 -8.03 -10.14 -7.01
CA GLY A 72 -7.91 -10.74 -5.68
C GLY A 72 -8.67 -9.99 -4.59
N GLY A 73 -8.14 -10.01 -3.36
CA GLY A 73 -8.71 -9.18 -2.31
C GLY A 73 -7.81 -8.76 -1.16
N LEU A 74 -8.27 -7.74 -0.46
CA LEU A 74 -7.69 -7.20 0.76
C LEU A 74 -8.72 -7.28 1.88
N TYR A 75 -8.39 -8.00 2.95
CA TYR A 75 -9.32 -8.32 4.01
C TYR A 75 -8.77 -7.91 5.38
N PHE A 76 -9.54 -7.11 6.13
CA PHE A 76 -9.22 -6.79 7.53
C PHE A 76 -10.24 -7.46 8.44
N PHE A 77 -9.79 -8.48 9.15
CA PHE A 77 -10.61 -9.26 10.08
C PHE A 77 -10.45 -8.76 11.52
N ARG A 78 -11.53 -8.88 12.29
CA ARG A 78 -11.57 -8.56 13.73
C ARG A 78 -11.02 -7.15 13.97
N ASP A 79 -10.01 -6.97 14.81
CA ASP A 79 -9.43 -5.70 15.24
C ASP A 79 -8.15 -5.32 14.47
N ALA A 80 -7.92 -5.93 13.31
CA ALA A 80 -6.86 -5.53 12.40
C ALA A 80 -7.02 -4.08 11.91
N ARG A 81 -5.89 -3.42 11.68
CA ARG A 81 -5.81 -2.02 11.24
C ARG A 81 -5.01 -1.88 9.96
N GLY A 82 -5.60 -1.21 8.97
CA GLY A 82 -4.96 -0.87 7.70
C GLY A 82 -4.71 0.62 7.56
N ARG A 83 -3.58 0.99 6.95
CA ARG A 83 -3.34 2.34 6.44
C ARG A 83 -2.80 2.26 5.01
N ILE A 84 -3.38 3.05 4.13
CA ILE A 84 -2.92 3.31 2.76
C ILE A 84 -2.60 4.80 2.68
N SER A 85 -1.35 5.17 2.41
CA SER A 85 -0.96 6.60 2.31
C SER A 85 -1.33 7.22 0.96
N GLY A 86 -1.51 6.41 -0.08
CA GLY A 86 -1.95 6.85 -1.40
C GLY A 86 -3.42 6.54 -1.70
N ASP A 87 -3.71 6.36 -2.98
CA ASP A 87 -5.02 5.96 -3.48
C ASP A 87 -5.25 4.45 -3.34
N MET A 88 -6.51 4.07 -3.22
CA MET A 88 -6.94 2.67 -3.32
C MET A 88 -7.83 2.50 -4.55
N ARG A 89 -7.45 1.58 -5.45
CA ARG A 89 -8.24 1.19 -6.60
C ARG A 89 -8.71 -0.26 -6.49
N ILE A 90 -9.99 -0.49 -6.69
CA ILE A 90 -10.63 -1.80 -6.66
C ILE A 90 -11.31 -1.99 -8.01
N ASP A 91 -10.73 -2.80 -8.88
CA ASP A 91 -11.31 -3.07 -10.20
C ASP A 91 -12.48 -4.05 -10.10
N LEU A 92 -13.20 -4.27 -11.21
CA LEU A 92 -14.45 -5.03 -11.28
C LEU A 92 -14.42 -6.41 -10.59
N GLN A 93 -13.27 -7.08 -10.58
CA GLN A 93 -13.10 -8.40 -9.97
C GLN A 93 -12.36 -8.35 -8.61
N GLY A 94 -11.92 -7.17 -8.18
CA GLY A 94 -11.25 -6.95 -6.91
C GLY A 94 -12.24 -6.89 -5.75
N THR A 95 -11.77 -7.31 -4.58
CA THR A 95 -12.54 -7.22 -3.33
C THR A 95 -11.75 -6.53 -2.23
N CYS A 96 -12.32 -5.51 -1.61
CA CYS A 96 -11.86 -4.99 -0.33
C CYS A 96 -12.96 -5.20 0.70
N TRP A 97 -12.66 -6.01 1.72
CA TRP A 97 -13.58 -6.25 2.83
C TRP A 97 -12.89 -5.84 4.11
N ARG A 98 -13.58 -5.05 4.95
CA ARG A 98 -13.27 -5.12 6.37
C ARG A 98 -14.41 -5.74 7.17
N TYR A 99 -14.06 -6.35 8.29
CA TYR A 99 -14.96 -6.98 9.27
C TYR A 99 -14.84 -6.31 10.63
N LYS A 100 -15.96 -6.24 11.38
CA LYS A 100 -16.02 -5.46 12.62
C LYS A 100 -15.15 -6.18 13.67
N PRO A 101 -14.38 -5.47 14.52
CA PRO A 101 -14.24 -4.01 14.67
C PRO A 101 -13.10 -3.33 13.86
N GLY A 102 -12.66 -3.91 12.73
CA GLY A 102 -11.45 -3.50 12.03
C GLY A 102 -11.56 -2.09 11.47
N VAL A 103 -10.41 -1.48 11.20
CA VAL A 103 -10.32 -0.11 10.67
C VAL A 103 -9.40 -0.09 9.45
N LEU A 104 -9.84 0.55 8.38
CA LEU A 104 -9.00 0.87 7.22
C LEU A 104 -8.99 2.38 7.02
N THR A 105 -7.81 3.00 7.06
CA THR A 105 -7.62 4.39 6.69
C THR A 105 -6.98 4.48 5.32
N VAL A 106 -7.60 5.20 4.39
CA VAL A 106 -7.04 5.55 3.08
C VAL A 106 -6.87 7.06 3.05
N GLU A 107 -5.64 7.54 2.92
CA GLU A 107 -5.37 8.98 2.94
C GLU A 107 -5.73 9.66 1.62
N GLY A 108 -5.57 8.95 0.49
CA GLY A 108 -6.02 9.40 -0.81
C GLY A 108 -7.47 9.05 -1.13
N THR A 109 -7.74 8.84 -2.42
CA THR A 109 -9.08 8.55 -2.94
C THR A 109 -9.32 7.04 -3.10
N ILE A 110 -10.56 6.60 -2.89
CA ILE A 110 -10.99 5.23 -3.21
C ILE A 110 -11.72 5.25 -4.57
N TYR A 111 -11.15 4.57 -5.56
CA TYR A 111 -11.77 4.27 -6.85
C TYR A 111 -12.29 2.84 -6.83
N ASN A 112 -13.61 2.64 -6.82
CA ASN A 112 -14.21 1.31 -6.67
C ASN A 112 -15.16 0.97 -7.82
N ASP A 113 -14.72 0.05 -8.68
CA ASP A 113 -15.51 -0.64 -9.70
C ASP A 113 -15.91 -2.07 -9.27
N GLY A 114 -15.25 -2.60 -8.22
CA GLY A 114 -15.47 -3.95 -7.68
C GLY A 114 -16.28 -3.99 -6.39
N GLN A 115 -15.92 -4.92 -5.51
CA GLN A 115 -16.61 -5.14 -4.24
C GLN A 115 -15.92 -4.42 -3.08
N LEU A 116 -16.61 -3.46 -2.47
CA LEU A 116 -16.20 -2.82 -1.22
C LEU A 116 -17.27 -3.06 -0.15
N ASN A 117 -16.93 -3.78 0.91
CA ASN A 117 -17.80 -3.92 2.10
C ASN A 117 -17.16 -3.25 3.31
N ASN A 118 -18.00 -2.53 4.04
CA ASN A 118 -17.65 -1.95 5.32
C ASN A 118 -18.63 -2.29 6.47
N ASP A 119 -18.50 -3.46 7.10
CA ASP A 119 -19.16 -3.75 8.40
C ASP A 119 -18.61 -2.98 9.65
N GLY A 120 -17.73 -1.99 9.49
CA GLY A 120 -16.86 -1.43 10.56
C GLY A 120 -16.44 -0.01 10.18
N GLU A 121 -15.15 0.33 10.24
CA GLU A 121 -14.72 1.71 9.94
C GLU A 121 -13.77 1.81 8.74
N ILE A 122 -14.16 2.65 7.77
CA ILE A 122 -13.28 3.12 6.71
C ILE A 122 -13.16 4.64 6.87
N ASN A 123 -11.94 5.09 7.11
CA ASN A 123 -11.60 6.51 7.18
C ASN A 123 -10.97 6.94 5.87
N ILE A 124 -11.55 7.93 5.22
CA ILE A 124 -11.04 8.50 3.97
C ILE A 124 -10.46 9.87 4.30
N GLY A 125 -9.19 10.06 3.97
CA GLY A 125 -8.46 11.32 4.14
C GLY A 125 -8.95 12.40 3.20
N LYS A 126 -8.33 13.59 3.31
CA LYS A 126 -8.61 14.68 2.37
C LYS A 126 -7.89 14.39 1.05
N PRO A 127 -8.55 14.57 -0.10
CA PRO A 127 -7.91 14.40 -1.41
C PRO A 127 -6.75 15.38 -1.61
#